data_AF-A0A7Y3A3N0-F1
#
_entry.id   AF-A0A7Y3A3N0-F1
#
_cell.length_a   1.000
_cell.length_b   1.000
_cell.length_c   1.000
_cell.angle_alpha   90.00
_cell.angle_beta   90.00
_cell.angle_gamma   90.00
#
_symmetry.space_group_name_H-M   'P 1'
#
loop_
_entity.id
_entity.type
_entity.pdbx_description
1 polymer ?
#
loop_
_entity_poly.entity_id
_entity_poly.type
_entity_poly.pdbx_seq_one_letter_code
_entity_poly.pdbx_strand_id
1 'polypeptide(L)'
;MKRRAFIRQTLSSSAFIAAGGLGLQSFSSNGSTRITILHTNDVHSHIDPFGPEDGRNANKGGIARRAKLIESIRRENPNNLLFDA
;
A
#
# COMPACT_ATOMS: atom_id res chain seq x y z
N MET A 1 -26.20 52.45 3.19
CA MET A 1 -26.24 50.97 3.02
C MET A 1 -27.70 50.49 2.95
N LYS A 2 -28.04 49.57 2.04
CA LYS A 2 -29.40 48.99 1.96
C LYS A 2 -29.54 47.81 2.94
N ARG A 3 -30.20 48.04 4.09
CA ARG A 3 -30.35 47.07 5.20
C ARG A 3 -30.89 45.70 4.77
N ARG A 4 -31.83 45.67 3.82
CA ARG A 4 -32.39 44.43 3.24
C ARG A 4 -31.36 43.62 2.45
N ALA A 5 -30.46 44.28 1.73
CA ALA A 5 -29.41 43.60 0.96
C ALA A 5 -28.37 42.97 1.90
N PHE A 6 -27.98 43.69 2.96
CA PHE A 6 -27.08 43.19 3.99
C PHE A 6 -27.61 41.90 4.62
N ILE A 7 -28.86 41.91 5.11
CA ILE A 7 -29.48 40.73 5.75
C ILE A 7 -29.52 39.52 4.80
N ARG A 8 -29.89 39.74 3.53
CA ARG A 8 -29.89 38.67 2.51
C ARG A 8 -28.50 38.08 2.29
N GLN A 9 -27.49 38.93 2.14
CA GLN A 9 -26.12 38.50 1.91
C GLN A 9 -25.58 37.69 3.11
N THR A 10 -25.79 38.20 4.33
CA THR A 10 -25.33 37.54 5.55
C THR A 10 -26.00 36.17 5.74
N LEU A 11 -27.31 36.07 5.54
CA LEU A 11 -28.05 34.80 5.63
C LEU A 11 -27.57 33.78 4.59
N SER A 12 -27.40 34.21 3.34
CA SER A 12 -26.92 33.32 2.27
C SER A 12 -25.51 32.83 2.55
N SER A 13 -24.60 33.71 2.97
CA SER A 13 -23.23 33.33 3.31
C SER A 13 -23.16 32.42 4.54
N SER A 14 -23.95 32.69 5.59
CA SER A 14 -23.99 31.83 6.78
C SER A 14 -24.56 30.46 6.46
N ALA A 15 -25.61 30.39 5.63
CA ALA A 15 -26.21 29.13 5.19
C ALA A 15 -25.23 28.33 4.32
N PHE A 16 -24.48 28.99 3.43
CA PHE A 16 -23.46 28.35 2.59
C PHE A 16 -22.34 27.71 3.44
N ILE A 17 -21.84 28.42 4.45
CA ILE A 17 -20.81 27.89 5.35
C ILE A 17 -21.38 26.74 6.20
N ALA A 18 -22.57 26.92 6.79
CA ALA A 18 -23.22 25.91 7.63
C ALA A 18 -23.57 24.63 6.86
N ALA A 19 -23.90 24.74 5.57
CA ALA A 19 -24.15 23.60 4.68
C ALA A 19 -22.86 22.91 4.17
N GLY A 20 -21.68 23.28 4.69
CA GLY A 20 -20.40 22.68 4.29
C GLY A 20 -19.84 23.23 2.96
N GLY A 21 -20.22 24.46 2.58
CA GLY A 21 -19.75 25.12 1.38
C GLY A 21 -18.23 25.13 1.27
N LEU A 22 -17.72 24.69 0.11
CA LEU A 22 -16.30 24.55 -0.26
C LEU A 22 -15.37 24.26 0.93
N GLY A 23 -15.69 23.21 1.70
CA GLY A 23 -14.73 22.64 2.64
C GLY A 23 -13.46 22.23 1.88
N LEU A 24 -12.29 22.48 2.47
CA LEU A 24 -10.98 22.09 1.93
C LEU A 24 -10.83 20.55 1.94
N GLN A 25 -11.56 19.86 1.08
CA GLN A 25 -11.54 18.39 0.93
C GLN A 25 -10.14 17.84 0.58
N SER A 26 -9.23 18.72 0.13
CA SER A 26 -7.86 18.38 -0.25
C SER A 26 -6.94 18.02 0.92
N PHE A 27 -7.37 18.23 2.18
CA PHE A 27 -6.64 17.75 3.37
C PHE A 27 -7.11 16.36 3.83
N SER A 28 -7.87 15.64 2.99
CA SER A 28 -8.07 14.21 3.18
C SER A 28 -6.72 13.49 3.09
N SER A 29 -6.20 13.06 4.24
CA SER A 29 -5.11 12.09 4.31
C SER A 29 -5.63 10.75 3.78
N ASN A 30 -5.64 10.59 2.45
CA ASN A 30 -5.76 9.26 1.87
C ASN A 30 -4.56 8.46 2.38
N GLY A 31 -4.79 7.44 3.20
CA GLY A 31 -3.74 6.65 3.82
C GLY A 31 -2.74 6.16 2.79
N SER A 32 -1.45 6.09 3.16
CA SER A 32 -0.41 5.62 2.25
C SER A 32 -0.66 4.15 1.88
N THR A 33 -0.69 3.86 0.58
CA THR A 33 -0.79 2.49 0.09
C THR A 33 0.62 1.91 -0.02
N ARG A 34 0.92 0.90 0.81
CA ARG A 34 2.19 0.16 0.73
C ARG A 34 2.09 -0.96 -0.30
N ILE A 35 2.98 -0.99 -1.28
CA ILE A 35 3.12 -2.08 -2.26
C ILE A 35 4.39 -2.88 -1.91
N THR A 36 4.30 -4.21 -1.85
CA THR A 36 5.44 -5.10 -1.61
C THR A 36 5.77 -5.86 -2.88
N ILE A 37 6.98 -5.69 -3.40
CA ILE A 37 7.47 -6.41 -4.59
C ILE A 37 8.44 -7.50 -4.13
N LEU A 38 8.14 -8.75 -4.47
CA LEU A 38 8.98 -9.91 -4.25
C LEU A 38 9.51 -10.41 -5.59
N HIS A 39 10.74 -10.89 -5.58
CA HIS A 39 11.40 -11.37 -6.76
C HIS A 39 12.27 -12.59 -6.45
N THR A 40 12.16 -13.64 -7.27
CA THR A 40 13.09 -14.76 -7.31
C THR A 40 13.88 -14.74 -8.61
N ASN A 41 15.15 -15.12 -8.56
CA ASN A 41 16.00 -15.20 -9.75
C ASN A 41 16.96 -16.38 -9.63
N ASP A 42 17.42 -16.86 -10.79
CA ASP A 42 18.50 -17.83 -10.92
C ASP A 42 18.23 -19.10 -10.08
N VAL A 43 17.00 -19.60 -10.14
CA VAL A 43 16.60 -20.78 -9.36
C VAL A 43 17.30 -22.04 -9.83
N HIS A 44 17.69 -22.13 -11.12
CA HIS A 44 18.44 -23.25 -11.69
C HIS A 44 17.86 -24.63 -11.35
N SER A 45 16.53 -24.75 -11.34
CA SER A 45 15.79 -25.97 -10.98
C SER A 45 16.10 -26.52 -9.57
N HIS A 46 16.58 -25.66 -8.65
CA HIS A 46 16.89 -26.04 -7.27
C HIS A 46 15.62 -26.14 -6.42
N ILE A 47 14.89 -27.24 -6.63
CA ILE A 47 13.64 -27.58 -5.93
C ILE A 47 13.94 -27.85 -4.46
N ASP A 48 14.93 -28.69 -4.20
CA ASP A 48 15.41 -29.00 -2.86
C ASP A 48 16.38 -27.94 -2.35
N PRO A 49 16.66 -27.92 -1.05
CA PRO A 49 17.70 -27.05 -0.53
C PRO A 49 19.10 -27.51 -0.92
N PHE A 50 20.05 -26.58 -0.90
CA PHE A 50 21.46 -26.87 -1.13
C PHE A 50 21.98 -27.85 -0.07
N GLY A 51 22.84 -28.78 -0.50
CA GLY A 51 23.45 -29.79 0.34
C GLY A 51 24.42 -29.19 1.38
N PRO A 52 24.90 -29.98 2.35
CA PRO A 52 25.79 -29.50 3.40
C PRO A 52 27.14 -29.02 2.88
N GLU A 53 27.58 -29.51 1.72
CA GLU A 53 28.87 -29.18 1.11
C GLU A 53 28.80 -28.04 0.07
N ASP A 54 27.63 -27.41 -0.11
CA ASP A 54 27.42 -26.31 -1.09
C ASP A 54 27.96 -24.94 -0.61
N GLY A 55 29.07 -24.98 0.13
CA GLY A 55 29.81 -23.81 0.62
C GLY A 55 28.91 -22.77 1.29
N ARG A 56 28.90 -21.54 0.75
CA ARG A 56 28.13 -20.41 1.33
C ARG A 56 26.62 -20.64 1.39
N ASN A 57 26.12 -21.53 0.55
CA ASN A 57 24.70 -21.83 0.40
C ASN A 57 24.28 -23.10 1.14
N ALA A 58 25.18 -23.75 1.88
CA ALA A 58 24.90 -25.01 2.55
C ALA A 58 23.61 -24.96 3.39
N ASN A 59 22.73 -25.94 3.17
CA ASN A 59 21.41 -26.07 3.81
C ASN A 59 20.45 -24.88 3.60
N LYS A 60 20.70 -23.99 2.64
CA LYS A 60 19.82 -22.85 2.29
C LYS A 60 19.01 -23.14 1.03
N GLY A 61 18.11 -22.23 0.68
CA GLY A 61 17.32 -22.33 -0.55
C GLY A 61 16.25 -23.43 -0.53
N GLY A 62 15.94 -23.93 -1.72
CA GLY A 62 14.78 -24.81 -1.98
C GLY A 62 13.50 -24.03 -2.25
N ILE A 63 12.68 -24.52 -3.17
CA ILE A 63 11.40 -23.89 -3.54
C ILE A 63 10.42 -23.93 -2.37
N ALA A 64 10.35 -25.05 -1.64
CA ALA A 64 9.41 -25.20 -0.52
C ALA A 64 9.66 -24.16 0.59
N ARG A 65 10.93 -23.90 0.95
CA ARG A 65 11.27 -22.89 1.95
C ARG A 65 10.94 -21.48 1.47
N ARG A 66 11.23 -21.18 0.20
CA ARG A 66 10.90 -19.90 -0.42
C ARG A 66 9.39 -19.67 -0.46
N ALA A 67 8.61 -20.68 -0.84
CA ALA A 67 7.15 -20.60 -0.85
C ALA A 67 6.59 -20.25 0.54
N LYS A 68 7.10 -20.89 1.61
CA LYS A 68 6.69 -20.59 2.99
C LYS A 68 7.00 -19.15 3.42
N LEU A 69 8.17 -18.64 3.01
CA LEU A 69 8.57 -17.23 3.26
C LEU A 69 7.71 -16.24 2.45
N ILE A 70 7.47 -16.54 1.17
CA ILE A 70 6.61 -15.72 0.31
C ILE A 70 5.20 -15.67 0.90
N GLU A 71 4.68 -16.79 1.39
CA GLU A 71 3.36 -16.88 2.01
C GLU A 71 3.27 -16.06 3.29
N SER A 72 4.31 -16.09 4.16
CA SER A 72 4.32 -15.24 5.35
C SER A 72 4.33 -13.76 4.99
N ILE A 73 5.13 -13.35 4.00
CA ILE A 73 5.19 -11.95 3.56
C ILE A 73 3.87 -11.50 2.93
N ARG A 74 3.19 -12.36 2.17
CA ARG A 74 1.86 -12.07 1.60
C ARG A 74 0.80 -11.85 2.67
N ARG A 75 0.90 -12.52 3.83
CA ARG A 75 0.00 -12.29 4.97
C ARG A 75 0.25 -10.94 5.64
N GLU A 76 1.45 -10.38 5.54
CA GLU A 76 1.80 -9.06 6.09
C GLU A 76 1.32 -7.89 5.21
N ASN A 77 1.17 -8.10 3.90
CA ASN A 77 0.65 -7.08 2.97
C ASN A 77 -0.20 -7.70 1.86
N PRO A 78 -1.50 -7.39 1.76
CA PRO A 78 -2.32 -7.86 0.64
C PRO A 78 -1.88 -7.26 -0.70
N ASN A 79 -1.23 -6.09 -0.70
CA ASN A 79 -0.71 -5.44 -1.91
C ASN A 79 0.67 -6.00 -2.28
N ASN A 80 0.74 -7.30 -2.56
CA ASN A 80 1.96 -8.02 -2.87
C ASN A 80 2.01 -8.45 -4.34
N LEU A 81 3.15 -8.20 -5.00
CA LEU A 81 3.43 -8.66 -6.35
C LEU A 81 4.67 -9.57 -6.30
N LEU A 82 4.61 -10.74 -6.95
CA LEU A 82 5.70 -11.70 -7.02
C LEU A 82 6.13 -11.92 -8.46
N PHE A 83 7.43 -11.79 -8.73
CA PHE A 83 8.04 -11.96 -10.05
C PHE A 83 9.16 -13.02 -10.02
N ASP A 84 9.37 -13.72 -11.12
CA ASP A 84 10.49 -14.65 -11.33
C ASP A 84 11.27 -14.22 -12.58
N ALA A 85 12.60 -14.26 -12.54
CA ALA A 85 13.48 -13.92 -13.68
C ALA A 85 14.59 -14.94 -13.90
#